data_AF-A0A2E3RM83-F1
#
_entry.id   AF-A0A2E3RM83-F1
#
_cell.length_a   1.000
_cell.length_b   1.000
_cell.length_c   1.000
_cell.angle_alpha   90.00
_cell.angle_beta   90.00
_cell.angle_gamma   90.00
#
_symmetry.space_group_name_H-M   'P 1'
#
loop_
_entity.id
_entity.type
_entity.pdbx_description
1 polymer ?
#
loop_
_entity_poly.entity_id
_entity_poly.type
_entity_poly.pdbx_seq_one_letter_code
_entity_poly.pdbx_strand_id
1 'polypeptide(L)'
;MTGERDTTMQTEWQPISTAPKDGTEFNAYRPDQGVFTCRHAHAEEFVAKDMNGDPVEEYPDFECWWHDRWGWLEGDETPTHWTPLPPAPEREGAG
;
A
#
# COMPACT_ATOMS: atom_id res chain seq x y z
N MET A 1 1.86 -31.79 -24.61
CA MET A 1 0.92 -31.39 -23.55
C MET A 1 1.52 -30.19 -22.86
N THR A 2 1.14 -29.00 -23.29
CA THR A 2 1.50 -27.73 -22.66
C THR A 2 0.74 -27.62 -21.35
N GLY A 3 1.46 -27.70 -20.23
CA GLY A 3 0.91 -27.44 -18.91
C GLY A 3 0.37 -26.02 -18.86
N GLU A 4 -0.89 -25.89 -18.46
CA GLU A 4 -1.56 -24.63 -18.20
C GLU A 4 -0.74 -23.80 -17.21
N ARG A 5 -0.46 -22.55 -17.59
CA ARG A 5 0.08 -21.54 -16.67
C ARG A 5 -1.08 -21.07 -15.80
N ASP A 6 -1.36 -21.80 -14.72
CA ASP A 6 -2.21 -21.29 -13.66
C ASP A 6 -1.38 -20.28 -12.84
N THR A 7 -1.39 -19.02 -13.27
CA THR A 7 -0.79 -17.91 -12.52
C THR A 7 -1.72 -16.72 -12.56
N THR A 8 -2.98 -16.96 -12.19
CA THR A 8 -3.94 -15.88 -11.95
C THR A 8 -4.73 -16.19 -10.70
N MET A 9 -4.10 -16.13 -9.53
CA MET A 9 -4.82 -15.63 -8.36
C MET A 9 -5.00 -14.12 -8.57
N GLN A 10 -5.88 -13.73 -9.51
CA GLN A 10 -6.42 -12.38 -9.52
C GLN A 10 -7.26 -12.25 -8.27
N THR A 11 -6.67 -11.73 -7.21
CA THR A 11 -7.44 -11.39 -6.02
C THR A 11 -8.41 -10.28 -6.40
N GLU A 12 -9.70 -10.49 -6.14
CA GLU A 12 -10.72 -9.51 -6.46
C GLU A 12 -10.44 -8.18 -5.77
N TRP A 13 -10.70 -7.07 -6.47
CA TRP A 13 -10.61 -5.74 -5.90
C TRP A 13 -11.57 -5.59 -4.73
N GLN A 14 -11.07 -5.07 -3.61
CA GLN A 14 -11.84 -4.86 -2.39
C GLN A 14 -11.92 -3.37 -2.04
N PRO A 15 -12.95 -2.91 -1.30
CA PRO A 15 -13.01 -1.54 -0.81
C PRO A 15 -11.77 -1.18 0.02
N ILE A 16 -11.23 0.03 -0.14
CA ILE A 16 -10.03 0.46 0.60
C ILE A 16 -10.16 0.33 2.12
N SER A 17 -11.37 0.45 2.66
CA SER A 17 -11.65 0.33 4.09
C SER A 17 -11.32 -1.05 4.68
N THR A 18 -11.14 -2.07 3.83
CA THR A 18 -10.74 -3.43 4.24
C THR A 18 -9.26 -3.71 4.04
N ALA A 19 -8.49 -2.74 3.55
CA ALA A 19 -7.07 -2.90 3.28
C ALA A 19 -6.29 -3.13 4.58
N PRO A 20 -5.15 -3.86 4.50
CA PRO A 20 -4.30 -4.08 5.65
C PRO A 20 -3.76 -2.73 6.18
N LYS A 21 -3.88 -2.54 7.49
CA LYS A 21 -3.42 -1.34 8.20
C LYS A 21 -2.13 -1.55 8.99
N ASP A 22 -1.46 -2.68 8.76
CA ASP A 22 -0.26 -3.13 9.45
C ASP A 22 1.04 -2.73 8.72
N GLY A 23 0.94 -1.81 7.74
CA GLY A 23 2.06 -1.41 6.89
C GLY A 23 2.29 -2.29 5.66
N THR A 24 1.49 -3.34 5.44
CA THR A 24 1.59 -4.18 4.23
C THR A 24 1.34 -3.37 2.96
N GLU A 25 2.20 -3.56 1.96
CA GLU A 25 2.04 -2.97 0.63
C GLU A 25 1.04 -3.74 -0.23
N PHE A 26 0.26 -3.00 -1.01
CA PHE A 26 -0.76 -3.53 -1.90
C PHE A 26 -0.91 -2.67 -3.16
N ASN A 27 -1.61 -3.20 -4.16
CA ASN A 27 -2.05 -2.39 -5.29
C ASN A 27 -3.32 -1.63 -4.92
N ALA A 28 -3.27 -0.31 -4.94
CA ALA A 28 -4.38 0.61 -4.78
C ALA A 28 -4.95 1.03 -6.14
N TYR A 29 -6.21 1.46 -6.15
CA TYR A 29 -6.87 2.04 -7.31
C TYR A 29 -7.63 3.32 -6.96
N ARG A 30 -7.42 4.36 -7.77
CA ARG A 30 -8.20 5.60 -7.75
C ARG A 30 -8.65 5.96 -9.17
N PRO A 31 -9.91 6.37 -9.42
CA PRO A 31 -10.42 6.56 -10.78
C PRO A 31 -9.64 7.54 -11.66
N ASP A 32 -9.10 8.60 -11.08
CA ASP A 32 -8.32 9.65 -11.75
C ASP A 32 -6.85 9.28 -11.97
N GLN A 33 -6.29 8.35 -11.19
CA GLN A 33 -4.87 7.99 -11.22
C GLN A 33 -4.59 6.58 -11.76
N GLY A 34 -5.58 5.68 -11.72
CA GLY A 34 -5.41 4.27 -12.05
C GLY A 34 -4.82 3.46 -10.89
N VAL A 35 -4.02 2.43 -11.22
CA VAL A 35 -3.45 1.48 -10.26
C VAL A 35 -2.05 1.91 -9.83
N PHE A 36 -1.76 1.83 -8.53
CA PHE A 36 -0.46 2.19 -7.95
C PHE A 36 -0.17 1.43 -6.65
N THR A 37 1.08 1.39 -6.20
CA THR A 37 1.46 0.71 -4.94
C THR A 37 1.20 1.60 -3.75
N CYS A 38 0.52 1.10 -2.72
CA CYS A 38 0.16 1.87 -1.54
C CYS A 38 0.31 1.01 -0.29
N ARG A 39 0.47 1.65 0.87
CA ARG A 39 0.32 1.03 2.18
C ARG A 39 -0.39 1.96 3.14
N HIS A 40 -0.91 1.43 4.24
CA HIS A 40 -1.23 2.26 5.40
C HIS A 40 0.06 2.63 6.11
N ALA A 41 0.24 3.89 6.49
CA ALA A 41 1.41 4.32 7.25
C ALA A 41 1.01 4.93 8.59
N HIS A 42 1.88 4.77 9.59
CA HIS A 42 1.64 5.27 10.95
C HIS A 42 2.27 6.65 11.15
N ALA A 43 1.63 7.49 11.97
CA ALA A 43 2.13 8.84 12.28
C ALA A 43 3.59 8.85 12.76
N GLU A 44 3.96 7.85 13.55
CA GLU A 44 5.31 7.72 14.13
C GLU A 44 6.43 7.60 13.08
N GLU A 45 6.09 7.26 11.84
CA GLU A 45 7.02 7.18 10.72
C GLU A 45 7.39 8.57 10.17
N PHE A 46 6.54 9.57 10.38
CA PHE A 46 6.68 10.92 9.79
C PHE A 46 6.84 12.03 10.82
N VAL A 47 6.40 11.80 12.07
CA VAL A 47 6.53 12.77 13.15
C VAL A 47 8.01 12.97 13.50
N ALA A 48 8.42 14.25 13.60
CA ALA A 48 9.74 14.62 14.09
C ALA A 48 9.94 14.08 15.50
N LYS A 49 11.11 13.49 15.76
CA LYS A 49 11.48 12.97 17.07
C LYS A 49 12.46 13.93 17.74
N ASP A 50 12.35 14.07 19.06
CA ASP A 50 13.30 14.82 19.87
C ASP A 50 14.64 14.05 20.02
N MET A 51 15.55 14.58 20.82
CA MET A 51 16.86 13.94 21.06
C MET A 51 16.76 12.59 21.81
N ASN A 52 15.62 12.30 22.43
CA ASN A 52 15.36 11.05 23.16
C ASN A 52 14.62 10.02 22.29
N GLY A 53 14.18 10.40 21.09
CA GLY A 53 13.40 9.56 20.19
C GLY A 53 11.90 9.65 20.41
N ASP A 54 11.44 10.56 21.25
CA ASP A 54 10.02 10.79 21.53
C ASP A 54 9.41 11.69 20.43
N PRO A 55 8.17 11.44 20.00
CA PRO A 55 7.49 12.31 19.04
C PRO A 55 7.37 13.73 19.61
N VAL A 56 7.82 14.73 18.84
CA VAL A 56 7.68 16.15 19.20
C VAL A 56 6.20 16.57 19.20
N GLU A 57 5.35 15.85 18.47
CA GLU A 57 3.91 16.05 18.40
C GLU A 57 3.18 14.72 18.13
N GLU A 58 2.09 14.44 18.84
CA GLU A 58 1.31 13.21 18.65
C GLU A 58 0.10 13.45 17.75
N TYR A 59 -0.16 12.53 16.83
CA TYR A 59 -1.33 12.52 15.96
C TYR A 59 -2.10 11.19 16.13
N PRO A 60 -2.96 11.09 17.16
CA PRO A 60 -3.62 9.82 17.51
C PRO A 60 -4.65 9.34 16.47
N ASP A 61 -5.24 10.25 15.68
CA ASP A 61 -6.25 9.97 14.65
C ASP A 61 -5.67 9.93 13.23
N PHE A 62 -4.37 9.67 13.12
CA PHE A 62 -3.65 9.66 11.85
C PHE A 62 -3.93 8.38 11.07
N GLU A 63 -4.92 8.44 10.18
CA GLU A 63 -5.20 7.41 9.18
C GLU A 63 -4.67 7.89 7.84
N CYS A 64 -3.50 7.40 7.41
CA CYS A 64 -2.90 7.81 6.15
C CYS A 64 -2.63 6.64 5.21
N TRP A 65 -3.02 6.84 3.96
CA TRP A 65 -2.56 6.02 2.86
C TRP A 65 -1.32 6.67 2.27
N TRP A 66 -0.27 5.88 2.10
CA TRP A 66 1.04 6.35 1.63
C TRP A 66 1.44 5.66 0.33
N HIS A 67 1.97 6.46 -0.59
CA HIS A 67 2.62 5.99 -1.81
C HIS A 67 4.07 6.50 -1.87
N ASP A 68 5.06 5.64 -2.09
CA ASP A 68 6.48 6.03 -2.01
C ASP A 68 6.90 7.18 -2.94
N ARG A 69 6.27 7.27 -4.11
CA ARG A 69 6.51 8.37 -5.08
C ARG A 69 5.77 9.68 -4.78
N TRP A 70 4.58 9.63 -4.19
CA TRP A 70 3.68 10.80 -4.08
C TRP A 70 3.46 11.25 -2.65
N GLY A 71 3.90 10.45 -1.69
CA GLY A 71 3.78 10.70 -0.27
C GLY A 71 2.38 10.39 0.24
N TRP A 72 1.91 11.27 1.10
CA TRP A 72 0.65 11.12 1.80
C TRP A 72 -0.54 11.37 0.86
N LEU A 73 -1.53 10.49 0.92
CA LEU A 73 -2.81 10.62 0.22
C LEU A 73 -3.95 10.96 1.20
N GLU A 74 -4.53 12.16 1.11
CA GLU A 74 -5.66 12.62 1.95
C GLU A 74 -6.90 12.98 1.14
N GLY A 75 -8.07 12.88 1.77
CA GLY A 75 -9.33 13.31 1.18
C GLY A 75 -9.56 12.64 -0.17
N ASP A 76 -9.69 13.44 -1.23
CA ASP A 76 -9.92 12.98 -2.60
C ASP A 76 -8.75 12.18 -3.19
N GLU A 77 -7.58 12.22 -2.54
CA GLU A 77 -6.41 11.42 -2.95
C GLU A 77 -6.44 9.99 -2.40
N THR A 78 -7.34 9.72 -1.45
CA THR A 78 -7.52 8.40 -0.84
C THR A 78 -7.87 7.36 -1.91
N PRO A 79 -7.18 6.21 -1.97
CA PRO A 79 -7.56 5.13 -2.86
C PRO A 79 -8.99 4.67 -2.58
N THR A 80 -9.68 4.17 -3.60
CA THR A 80 -11.05 3.65 -3.45
C THR A 80 -11.08 2.14 -3.25
N HIS A 81 -10.12 1.44 -3.85
CA HIS A 81 -10.04 -0.01 -3.84
C HIS A 81 -8.60 -0.48 -3.69
N TRP A 82 -8.45 -1.71 -3.24
CA TRP A 82 -7.16 -2.38 -3.15
C TRP A 82 -7.23 -3.84 -3.60
N THR A 83 -6.07 -4.41 -3.90
CA THR A 83 -5.85 -5.84 -4.07
C THR A 83 -4.41 -6.16 -3.65
N PRO A 84 -4.10 -7.36 -3.09
CA PRO A 84 -2.73 -7.73 -2.75
C PRO A 84 -1.77 -7.57 -3.93
N LEU A 85 -0.48 -7.38 -3.62
CA LEU A 85 0.55 -7.53 -4.63
C LEU A 85 0.53 -8.96 -5.17
N PRO A 86 0.81 -9.16 -6.48
CA PRO A 86 0.99 -10.50 -7.01
C PRO A 86 2.15 -11.20 -6.27
N PRO A 87 2.12 -12.53 -6.16
CA PRO A 87 3.27 -13.25 -5.63
C PRO A 87 4.53 -12.91 -6.44
N ALA A 88 5.68 -12.93 -5.76
CA ALA A 88 6.97 -12.76 -6.43
C ALA A 88 7.09 -13.76 -7.60
N PRO A 89 7.68 -13.35 -8.74
CA PRO A 89 7.85 -14.24 -9.87
C PRO A 89 8.71 -15.46 -9.49
N GLU A 90 8.35 -16.65 -9.98
CA GLU A 90 8.96 -17.91 -9.55
C GLU A 90 10.44 -18.10 -9.96
N ARG A 91 11.00 -17.23 -10.81
CA ARG A 91 12.45 -17.10 -11.11
C ARG A 91 12.69 -15.86 -11.98
N GLU A 92 13.58 -14.96 -11.56
CA GLU A 92 14.35 -14.17 -12.52
C GLU A 92 15.37 -15.13 -13.14
N GLY A 93 15.11 -15.58 -14.36
CA GLY A 93 16.00 -16.49 -15.05
C GLY A 93 17.38 -15.86 -15.20
N ALA A 94 18.38 -16.47 -14.55
CA ALA A 94 19.76 -16.38 -14.98
C ALA A 94 19.82 -16.67 -16.49
N GLY A 95 20.14 -15.63 -17.26
CA GLY A 95 20.60 -15.71 -18.64
C GLY A 95 22.03 -15.22 -18.69
#